data_AF-A0A257QNM2-F1
#
_entry.id   AF-A0A257QNM2-F1
#
_cell.length_a   1.000
_cell.length_b   1.000
_cell.length_c   1.000
_cell.angle_alpha   90.00
_cell.angle_beta   90.00
_cell.angle_gamma   90.00
#
_symmetry.space_group_name_H-M   'P 1'
#
loop_
_entity.id
_entity.type
_entity.pdbx_description
1 polymer ?
#
loop_
_entity_poly.entity_id
_entity_poly.type
_entity_poly.pdbx_seq_one_letter_code
_entity_poly.pdbx_strand_id
1 'polypeptide(L)'
;MNNFIILSILVLAASLEAGGDALVRTGLHTSSLTSKLGFMAVGTAVLFAYGITVNLPPWDFGRLLGVYVALFFVVAQVINLLAFGMKPGLPIYAGGALIISGGLLITFWRA
;
A
#
# COMPACT_ATOMS: atom_id res chain seq x y z
N MET A 1 18.76 7.42 -9.24
CA MET A 1 18.14 6.12 -9.62
C MET A 1 17.29 6.33 -10.86
N ASN A 2 17.19 5.33 -11.74
CA ASN A 2 16.26 5.38 -12.87
C ASN A 2 14.80 5.46 -12.35
N ASN A 3 13.94 6.27 -12.97
CA ASN A 3 12.53 6.40 -12.61
C ASN A 3 11.81 5.05 -12.59
N PHE A 4 12.16 4.14 -13.50
CA PHE A 4 11.62 2.78 -13.53
C PHE A 4 11.94 2.00 -12.24
N ILE A 5 13.16 2.16 -11.71
CA ILE A 5 13.58 1.50 -10.47
C ILE A 5 12.81 2.09 -9.28
N ILE A 6 12.66 3.42 -9.24
CA ILE A 6 11.89 4.09 -8.18
C ILE A 6 10.46 3.58 -8.17
N LEU A 7 9.77 3.59 -9.31
CA LEU A 7 8.39 3.11 -9.43
C LEU A 7 8.27 1.63 -9.04
N SER A 8 9.23 0.79 -9.46
CA SER A 8 9.24 -0.63 -9.09
C SER A 8 9.35 -0.83 -7.57
N ILE A 9 10.22 -0.06 -6.89
CA ILE A 9 10.35 -0.11 -5.43
C ILE A 9 9.07 0.40 -4.76
N LEU A 10 8.45 1.47 -5.25
CA LEU A 10 7.20 1.99 -4.68
C LEU A 10 6.03 1.02 -4.85
N VAL A 11 5.93 0.33 -6.00
CA VAL A 11 4.92 -0.72 -6.22
C VAL A 11 5.17 -1.91 -5.30
N LEU A 12 6.43 -2.32 -5.12
CA LEU A 12 6.80 -3.37 -4.17
C LEU A 12 6.42 -2.95 -2.74
N ALA A 13 6.79 -1.74 -2.31
CA ALA A 13 6.45 -1.21 -1.00
C ALA A 13 4.94 -1.16 -0.76
N ALA A 14 4.17 -0.64 -1.73
CA ALA A 14 2.71 -0.59 -1.65
C ALA A 14 2.07 -2.00 -1.57
N SER A 15 2.65 -2.98 -2.27
CA SER A 15 2.21 -4.38 -2.22
C SER A 15 2.51 -5.05 -0.88
N LEU A 16 3.69 -4.78 -0.32
CA LEU A 16 4.05 -5.25 1.02
C LEU A 16 3.16 -4.59 2.08
N GLU A 17 2.94 -3.28 2.03
CA GLU A 17 2.09 -2.57 2.99
C GLU A 17 0.64 -3.08 2.95
N ALA A 18 -0.01 -3.00 1.78
CA ALA A 18 -1.41 -3.40 1.65
C ALA A 18 -1.62 -4.91 1.83
N GLY A 19 -0.63 -5.74 1.45
CA GLY A 19 -0.65 -7.17 1.71
C GLY A 19 -0.47 -7.51 3.19
N GLY A 20 0.44 -6.81 3.88
CA GLY A 20 0.64 -6.90 5.32
C GLY A 20 -0.64 -6.53 6.09
N ASP A 21 -1.29 -5.44 5.70
CA ASP A 21 -2.57 -5.01 6.27
C ASP A 21 -3.67 -6.07 6.07
N ALA A 22 -3.73 -6.67 4.88
CA ALA A 22 -4.68 -7.76 4.59
C ALA A 22 -4.43 -8.99 5.47
N LEU A 23 -3.18 -9.36 5.71
CA LEU A 23 -2.81 -10.47 6.60
C LEU A 23 -3.21 -10.19 8.05
N VAL A 24 -2.86 -9.00 8.56
CA VAL A 24 -3.24 -8.58 9.92
C VAL A 24 -4.75 -8.55 10.05
N ARG A 25 -5.48 -7.97 9.09
CA ARG A 25 -6.95 -7.94 9.06
C ARG A 25 -7.53 -9.36 9.12
N THR A 26 -6.99 -10.29 8.35
CA THR A 26 -7.43 -11.69 8.33
C THR A 26 -7.18 -12.38 9.68
N GLY A 27 -6.02 -12.14 10.29
CA GLY A 27 -5.66 -12.67 11.60
C GLY A 27 -6.58 -12.16 12.72
N LEU A 28 -6.92 -10.88 12.70
CA LEU A 28 -7.80 -10.26 13.70
C LEU A 28 -9.21 -10.85 13.69
N HIS A 29 -9.72 -11.24 12.52
CA HIS A 29 -11.07 -11.79 12.35
C HIS A 29 -11.14 -13.32 12.46
N THR A 30 -10.01 -14.00 12.67
CA THR A 30 -10.00 -15.45 12.86
C THR A 30 -10.22 -15.83 14.33
N SER A 31 -11.05 -16.85 14.58
CA SER A 31 -11.39 -17.33 15.93
C SER A 31 -10.31 -18.22 16.57
N SER A 32 -9.54 -18.97 15.76
CA SER A 32 -8.45 -19.82 16.24
C SER A 32 -7.25 -19.00 16.68
N LEU A 33 -6.78 -19.21 17.92
CA LEU A 33 -5.63 -18.51 18.48
C LEU A 33 -4.35 -18.78 17.68
N THR A 34 -4.13 -20.04 17.25
CA THR A 34 -2.95 -20.42 16.46
C THR A 34 -2.93 -19.72 15.12
N SER A 35 -4.07 -19.68 14.42
CA SER A 35 -4.19 -18.98 13.13
C SER A 35 -4.03 -17.47 13.30
N LYS A 36 -4.62 -16.89 14.36
CA LYS A 36 -4.44 -15.47 14.69
C LYS A 36 -2.97 -15.13 14.89
N LEU A 37 -2.25 -15.87 15.73
CA LEU A 37 -0.82 -15.64 15.97
C LEU A 37 0.01 -15.82 14.68
N GLY A 38 -0.31 -16.82 13.86
CA GLY A 38 0.34 -17.04 12.57
C GLY A 38 0.18 -15.85 11.63
N PHE A 39 -1.05 -15.37 11.41
CA PHE A 39 -1.31 -14.21 10.57
C PHE A 39 -0.67 -12.92 11.13
N MET A 40 -0.69 -12.71 12.44
CA MET A 40 -0.06 -11.55 13.07
C MET A 40 1.47 -11.58 12.89
N ALA A 41 2.11 -12.74 13.03
CA ALA A 41 3.54 -12.89 12.84
C ALA A 41 3.95 -12.61 11.39
N VAL A 42 3.25 -13.20 10.42
CA VAL A 42 3.53 -12.96 8.99
C VAL A 42 3.22 -11.52 8.60
N GLY A 43 2.08 -10.98 9.02
CA GLY A 43 1.71 -9.58 8.77
C GLY A 43 2.76 -8.61 9.33
N THR A 44 3.25 -8.83 10.56
CA THR A 44 4.33 -8.04 11.16
C THR A 44 5.61 -8.10 10.34
N ALA A 45 6.04 -9.30 9.93
CA ALA A 45 7.25 -9.46 9.13
C ALA A 45 7.15 -8.73 7.79
N VAL A 46 5.98 -8.83 7.13
CA VAL A 46 5.71 -8.17 5.84
C VAL A 46 5.68 -6.64 5.99
N LEU A 47 4.98 -6.11 7.00
CA LEU A 47 4.92 -4.67 7.26
C LEU A 47 6.29 -4.10 7.66
N PHE A 48 7.08 -4.84 8.41
CA PHE A 48 8.45 -4.45 8.73
C PHE A 48 9.34 -4.40 7.47
N ALA A 49 9.22 -5.40 6.59
CA ALA A 49 9.93 -5.42 5.32
C ALA A 49 9.51 -4.25 4.40
N TYR A 50 8.23 -3.90 4.38
CA TYR A 50 7.75 -2.66 3.75
C TYR A 50 8.47 -1.43 4.31
N GLY A 51 8.47 -1.27 5.65
CA GLY A 51 9.08 -0.13 6.32
C GLY A 51 10.55 0.05 5.94
N ILE A 52 11.31 -1.04 5.82
CA ILE A 52 12.68 -1.02 5.30
C ILE A 52 12.68 -0.62 3.81
N THR A 53 11.86 -1.26 2.98
CA THR A 53 11.85 -1.07 1.52
C THR A 53 11.62 0.39 1.11
N VAL A 54 10.70 1.08 1.78
CA VAL A 54 10.33 2.46 1.43
C VAL A 54 11.27 3.51 2.01
N ASN A 55 11.94 3.21 3.14
CA ASN A 55 12.80 4.17 3.84
C ASN A 55 14.31 3.97 3.58
N LEU A 56 14.72 2.83 3.03
CA LEU A 56 16.12 2.55 2.73
C LEU A 56 16.69 3.45 1.61
N PRO A 57 15.96 3.75 0.52
CA PRO A 57 16.49 4.61 -0.54
C PRO A 57 16.63 6.08 -0.10
N PRO A 58 17.73 6.78 -0.44
CA PRO A 58 17.97 8.16 -0.05
C PRO A 58 17.23 9.15 -0.98
N TRP A 59 15.90 9.08 -1.02
CA TRP A 59 15.06 9.96 -1.81
C TRP A 59 14.34 11.02 -0.97
N ASP A 60 13.81 12.05 -1.63
CA ASP A 60 12.85 12.98 -1.01
C ASP A 60 11.50 12.27 -0.86
N PHE A 61 11.30 11.65 0.31
CA PHE A 61 10.09 10.92 0.61
C PHE A 61 8.84 11.81 0.55
N GLY A 62 8.94 13.08 0.96
CA GLY A 62 7.82 14.02 0.91
C GLY A 62 7.31 14.24 -0.52
N ARG A 63 8.23 14.33 -1.48
CA ARG A 63 7.89 14.46 -2.90
C ARG A 63 7.35 13.17 -3.51
N LEU A 64 7.85 12.01 -3.07
CA LEU A 64 7.38 10.70 -3.55
C LEU A 64 6.09 10.23 -2.87
N LEU A 65 5.73 10.82 -1.73
CA LEU A 65 4.55 10.46 -0.94
C LEU A 65 3.27 10.52 -1.78
N GLY A 66 3.14 11.53 -2.65
CA GLY A 66 1.97 11.67 -3.53
C GLY A 66 1.79 10.48 -4.48
N VAL A 67 2.86 10.08 -5.16
CA VAL A 67 2.85 8.88 -6.04
C VAL A 67 2.63 7.63 -5.21
N TYR A 68 3.30 7.54 -4.06
CA TYR A 68 3.23 6.39 -3.18
C TYR A 68 1.81 6.11 -2.68
N VAL A 69 1.10 7.12 -2.16
CA VAL A 69 -0.27 7.00 -1.68
C VAL A 69 -1.23 6.60 -2.80
N ALA A 70 -1.04 7.14 -4.01
CA ALA A 70 -1.84 6.75 -5.17
C ALA A 70 -1.62 5.27 -5.55
N LEU A 71 -0.37 4.80 -5.55
CA LEU A 71 -0.04 3.39 -5.80
C LEU A 71 -0.60 2.48 -4.69
N PHE A 72 -0.43 2.85 -3.42
CA PHE A 72 -0.99 2.15 -2.29
C PHE A 72 -2.51 2.00 -2.42
N PHE A 73 -3.23 3.08 -2.75
CA PHE A 73 -4.66 3.02 -2.97
C PHE A 73 -5.04 1.98 -4.04
N VAL A 74 -4.40 2.02 -5.21
CA VAL A 74 -4.68 1.10 -6.32
C VAL A 74 -4.41 -0.35 -5.91
N VAL A 75 -3.24 -0.61 -5.31
CA VAL A 75 -2.85 -1.95 -4.87
C VAL A 75 -3.79 -2.47 -3.78
N ALA A 76 -4.19 -1.63 -2.82
CA ALA A 76 -5.17 -1.99 -1.80
C ALA A 76 -6.54 -2.33 -2.40
N GLN A 77 -7.00 -1.63 -3.43
CA GLN A 77 -8.24 -2.00 -4.14
C GLN A 77 -8.10 -3.35 -4.86
N VAL A 78 -6.96 -3.61 -5.49
CA VAL A 78 -6.67 -4.92 -6.13
C VAL A 78 -6.68 -6.04 -5.09
N ILE A 79 -6.04 -5.84 -3.95
CA ILE A 79 -6.03 -6.84 -2.87
C ILE A 79 -7.43 -7.03 -2.28
N ASN A 80 -8.20 -5.96 -2.06
CA ASN A 80 -9.59 -6.07 -1.60
C ASN A 80 -10.46 -6.87 -2.58
N LEU A 81 -10.26 -6.67 -3.88
CA LEU A 81 -10.97 -7.42 -4.91
C LEU A 81 -10.54 -8.91 -4.92
N LEU A 82 -9.24 -9.20 -4.95
CA LEU A 82 -8.73 -10.55 -5.13
C LEU A 82 -8.81 -11.41 -3.87
N ALA A 83 -8.47 -10.85 -2.70
CA ALA A 83 -8.43 -11.60 -1.45
C ALA A 83 -9.76 -11.59 -0.68
N PHE A 84 -10.63 -10.60 -0.91
CA PHE A 84 -11.88 -10.43 -0.15
C PHE A 84 -13.13 -10.33 -1.03
N GLY A 85 -12.99 -10.36 -2.37
CA GLY A 85 -14.12 -10.28 -3.29
C GLY A 85 -14.86 -8.93 -3.26
N MET A 86 -14.30 -7.91 -2.59
CA MET A 86 -14.96 -6.63 -2.40
C MET A 86 -14.71 -5.72 -3.60
N LYS A 87 -15.75 -5.50 -4.40
CA LYS A 87 -15.70 -4.57 -5.54
C LYS A 87 -15.81 -3.11 -5.06
N PRO A 88 -15.03 -2.18 -5.64
CA PRO A 88 -15.15 -0.77 -5.30
C PRO A 88 -16.53 -0.23 -5.64
N GLY A 89 -17.17 0.47 -4.70
CA GLY A 89 -18.40 1.22 -4.95
C GLY A 89 -18.11 2.61 -5.54
N LEU A 90 -19.17 3.30 -5.97
CA LEU A 90 -19.08 4.67 -6.50
C LEU A 90 -18.29 5.65 -5.60
N PRO A 91 -18.46 5.64 -4.25
CA PRO A 91 -17.67 6.51 -3.38
C PRO A 91 -16.17 6.22 -3.41
N ILE A 92 -15.77 4.95 -3.58
CA ILE A 92 -14.36 4.55 -3.64
C ILE A 92 -13.74 5.04 -4.96
N TYR A 93 -14.48 4.98 -6.07
CA TYR A 93 -14.00 5.54 -7.33
C TYR A 93 -13.84 7.07 -7.26
N ALA A 94 -14.82 7.78 -6.70
CA ALA A 94 -14.75 9.23 -6.53
C ALA A 94 -13.59 9.63 -5.61
N GLY A 95 -13.46 8.99 -4.45
CA GLY A 95 -12.34 9.21 -3.53
C GLY A 95 -10.99 8.84 -4.15
N GLY A 96 -10.92 7.75 -4.89
CA GLY A 96 -9.73 7.32 -5.63
C GLY A 96 -9.27 8.34 -6.66
N ALA A 97 -10.19 8.93 -7.40
CA ALA A 97 -9.88 10.00 -8.35
C ALA A 97 -9.28 11.23 -7.65
N LEU A 98 -9.77 11.58 -6.46
CA LEU A 98 -9.21 12.67 -5.65
C LEU A 98 -7.82 12.33 -5.12
N ILE A 99 -7.60 11.09 -4.64
CA ILE A 99 -6.28 10.62 -4.19
C ILE A 99 -5.25 10.72 -5.31
N ILE A 100 -5.60 10.22 -6.51
CA ILE A 100 -4.71 10.27 -7.67
C ILE A 100 -4.43 11.72 -8.06
N SER A 101 -5.45 12.58 -8.08
CA SER A 101 -5.31 14.00 -8.40
C SER A 101 -4.41 14.74 -7.40
N GLY A 102 -4.57 14.47 -6.10
CA GLY A 102 -3.69 15.00 -5.04
C GLY A 102 -2.25 14.51 -5.20
N GLY A 103 -2.05 13.23 -5.55
CA GLY A 103 -0.73 12.68 -5.82
C GLY A 103 -0.04 13.33 -7.02
N LEU A 104 -0.78 13.59 -8.10
CA LEU A 104 -0.28 14.33 -9.27
C LEU A 104 0.10 15.76 -8.89
N LEU A 105 -0.72 16.43 -8.08
CA LEU A 105 -0.43 17.79 -7.60
C LEU A 105 0.89 17.84 -6.83
N ILE A 106 1.10 16.97 -5.85
CA ILE A 106 2.34 16.92 -5.05
C ILE A 106 3.57 16.63 -5.95
N THR A 107 3.39 15.78 -6.96
CA THR A 107 4.48 15.32 -7.83
C THR A 107 4.91 16.38 -8.84
N PHE A 108 3.94 17.03 -9.49
CA PHE A 108 4.18 17.90 -10.64
C PHE A 108 4.16 19.39 -10.31
N TRP A 109 3.48 19.82 -9.26
CA TRP A 109 3.48 21.23 -8.86
C TRP A 109 4.85 21.61 -8.31
N ARG A 110 5.55 22.49 -9.04
CA ARG A 110 6.83 23.07 -8.63
C ARG A 110 6.57 24.53 -8.31
N ALA A 111 6.48 24.85 -7.03
CA ALA A 111 6.44 26.22 -6.52
C ALA A 111 7.84 26.65 -6.08
#